data_AF-A0A843UBM7-F1
#
_entry.id   AF-A0A843UBM7-F1
#
_cell.length_a   1.000
_cell.length_b   1.000
_cell.length_c   1.000
_cell.angle_alpha   90.00
_cell.angle_beta   90.00
_cell.angle_gamma   90.00
#
_symmetry.space_group_name_H-M   'P 1'
#
loop_
_entity.id
_entity.type
_entity.pdbx_description
1 polymer ?
#
loop_
_entity_poly.entity_id
_entity_poly.type
_entity_poly.pdbx_seq_one_letter_code
_entity_poly.pdbx_strand_id
1 'polypeptide(L)'
;MMLRLTLPPTAPVLPCRKISPRLSSFHGVQLRAVPSAPPACVRRISPAETVKMMAKREEDMKEIRAMSTEQINEEVIDLKGELLMLRLQKSARNEFKPSEFGRMRKRIARMLTVKREREIEEGINKRLSRKLDRKWKRSVVVRPPPSLRKKQEEKAAEAEKTS
;
A
#
# COMPACT_ATOMS: atom_id res chain seq x y z
N MET A 1 -28.18 -30.49 -47.05
CA MET A 1 -28.33 -29.02 -47.05
C MET A 1 -27.81 -28.49 -45.74
N MET A 2 -26.67 -27.77 -45.76
CA MET A 2 -25.99 -27.27 -44.56
C MET A 2 -26.67 -26.01 -44.02
N LEU A 3 -27.15 -26.05 -42.78
CA LEU A 3 -27.65 -24.88 -42.06
C LEU A 3 -26.46 -24.08 -41.51
N ARG A 4 -26.19 -22.92 -42.10
CA ARG A 4 -25.18 -21.96 -41.62
C ARG A 4 -25.76 -21.18 -40.44
N LEU A 5 -25.15 -21.34 -39.26
CA LEU A 5 -25.38 -20.47 -38.10
C LEU A 5 -24.77 -19.08 -38.40
N THR A 6 -25.62 -18.05 -38.42
CA THR A 6 -25.18 -16.66 -38.49
C THR A 6 -25.00 -16.11 -37.08
N LEU A 7 -23.76 -15.79 -36.69
CA LEU A 7 -23.49 -15.01 -35.48
C LEU A 7 -23.89 -13.53 -35.71
N PRO A 8 -24.50 -12.86 -34.71
CA PRO A 8 -24.75 -11.43 -34.79
C PRO A 8 -23.45 -10.61 -34.64
N PRO A 9 -23.34 -9.45 -35.32
CA PRO A 9 -22.16 -8.61 -35.27
C PRO A 9 -21.97 -7.96 -33.90
N THR A 10 -20.70 -7.84 -33.50
CA THR A 10 -20.21 -7.16 -32.32
C THR A 10 -20.66 -5.70 -32.27
N ALA A 11 -21.29 -5.30 -31.16
CA ALA A 11 -21.65 -3.91 -30.92
C ALA A 11 -20.39 -3.02 -30.81
N PRO A 12 -20.36 -1.82 -31.41
CA PRO A 12 -19.26 -0.88 -31.22
C PRO A 12 -19.28 -0.33 -29.79
N VAL A 13 -18.12 -0.33 -29.16
CA VAL A 13 -17.86 0.34 -27.87
C VAL A 13 -18.05 1.84 -28.09
N LEU A 14 -19.08 2.42 -27.45
CA LEU A 14 -19.30 3.86 -27.47
C LEU A 14 -18.12 4.57 -26.80
N PRO A 15 -17.55 5.63 -27.41
CA PRO A 15 -16.51 6.42 -26.78
C PRO A 15 -17.07 7.14 -25.55
N CYS A 16 -16.28 7.17 -24.47
CA CYS A 16 -16.53 7.87 -23.22
C CYS A 16 -17.17 9.25 -23.48
N ARG A 17 -18.34 9.47 -22.86
CA ARG A 17 -18.99 10.80 -22.76
C ARG A 17 -17.94 11.81 -22.33
N LYS A 18 -17.62 12.76 -23.20
CA LYS A 18 -16.86 13.96 -22.81
C LYS A 18 -17.70 14.69 -21.78
N ILE A 19 -17.14 14.84 -20.58
CA ILE A 19 -17.70 15.70 -19.55
C ILE A 19 -17.65 17.12 -20.13
N SER A 20 -18.80 17.66 -20.50
CA SER A 20 -18.92 19.07 -20.84
C SER A 20 -18.51 19.89 -19.61
N PRO A 21 -17.60 20.88 -19.75
CA PRO A 21 -17.30 21.76 -18.63
C PRO A 21 -18.59 22.50 -18.28
N ARG A 22 -19.01 22.38 -17.02
CA ARG A 22 -20.11 23.16 -16.46
C ARG A 22 -19.84 24.63 -16.76
N LEU A 23 -20.78 25.31 -17.40
CA LEU A 23 -20.78 26.78 -17.51
C LEU A 23 -20.74 27.34 -16.08
N SER A 24 -19.60 27.85 -15.65
CA SER A 24 -19.49 28.69 -14.47
C SER A 24 -19.62 30.15 -14.92
N SER A 25 -20.46 30.91 -14.23
CA SER A 25 -20.67 32.36 -14.42
C SER A 25 -19.51 33.21 -13.86
N PHE A 26 -18.29 32.67 -13.85
CA PHE A 26 -17.14 33.32 -13.21
C PHE A 26 -16.39 34.19 -14.24
N HIS A 27 -16.55 35.51 -14.14
CA HIS A 27 -15.93 36.52 -15.01
C HIS A 27 -14.47 36.86 -14.61
N GLY A 28 -13.75 35.89 -14.05
CA GLY A 28 -12.33 36.05 -13.71
C GLY A 28 -11.42 35.92 -14.94
N VAL A 29 -10.21 36.47 -14.85
CA VAL A 29 -9.17 36.38 -15.90
C VAL A 29 -8.91 34.92 -16.24
N GLN A 30 -9.35 34.48 -17.41
CA GLN A 30 -9.01 33.17 -17.96
C GLN A 30 -7.56 33.19 -18.41
N LEU A 31 -6.65 32.68 -17.58
CA LEU A 31 -5.34 32.26 -18.06
C LEU A 31 -5.58 31.12 -19.06
N ARG A 32 -5.39 31.40 -20.36
CA ARG A 32 -5.32 30.39 -21.41
C ARG A 32 -4.28 29.35 -20.98
N ALA A 33 -4.74 28.18 -20.55
CA ALA A 33 -3.88 27.03 -20.37
C ALA A 33 -3.40 26.59 -21.76
N VAL A 34 -2.21 27.04 -22.14
CA VAL A 34 -1.48 26.43 -23.25
C VAL A 34 -1.18 24.98 -22.81
N PRO A 35 -1.52 23.95 -23.60
CA PRO A 35 -1.11 22.59 -23.28
C PRO A 35 0.39 22.45 -23.62
N SER A 36 1.27 23.06 -22.83
CA SER A 36 2.65 22.57 -22.73
C SER A 36 2.62 21.40 -21.76
N ALA A 37 2.22 20.23 -22.24
CA ALA A 37 2.55 19.00 -21.53
C ALA A 37 4.08 19.01 -21.37
N PRO A 38 4.64 19.05 -20.15
CA PRO A 38 6.07 18.78 -20.02
C PRO A 38 6.31 17.38 -20.59
N PRO A 39 7.44 17.11 -21.27
CA PRO A 39 7.79 15.74 -21.57
C PRO A 39 7.75 15.00 -20.24
N ALA A 40 6.85 14.03 -20.12
CA ALA A 40 6.85 13.15 -18.97
C ALA A 40 8.26 12.58 -18.91
N CYS A 41 9.06 13.04 -17.94
CA CYS A 41 10.32 12.43 -17.59
C CYS A 41 9.98 11.07 -16.94
N VAL A 42 9.45 10.16 -17.76
CA VAL A 42 9.30 8.76 -17.42
C VAL A 42 10.73 8.26 -17.35
N ARG A 43 11.25 8.20 -16.13
CA ARG A 43 12.51 7.54 -15.82
C ARG A 43 12.45 6.17 -16.49
N ARG A 44 13.23 5.96 -17.55
CA ARG A 44 13.28 4.67 -18.27
C ARG A 44 13.88 3.64 -17.33
N ILE A 45 13.01 2.90 -16.65
CA ILE A 45 13.40 1.78 -15.81
C ILE A 45 13.93 0.71 -16.75
N SER A 46 15.15 0.24 -16.52
CA SER A 46 15.73 -0.81 -17.35
C SER A 46 15.01 -2.15 -17.08
N PRO A 47 14.91 -3.06 -18.05
CA PRO A 47 14.32 -4.39 -17.84
C PRO A 47 14.95 -5.14 -16.67
N ALA A 48 16.26 -4.98 -16.45
CA ALA A 48 16.98 -5.57 -15.33
C ALA A 48 16.53 -5.02 -13.97
N GLU A 49 16.21 -3.73 -13.86
CA GLU A 49 15.69 -3.13 -12.63
C GLU A 49 14.27 -3.61 -12.31
N THR A 50 13.40 -3.76 -13.32
CA THR A 50 12.07 -4.33 -13.13
C THR A 50 12.15 -5.77 -12.62
N VAL A 51 13.04 -6.59 -13.18
CA VAL A 51 13.26 -7.98 -12.73
C VAL A 51 13.72 -8.01 -11.26
N LYS A 52 14.70 -7.17 -10.87
CA LYS A 52 15.16 -7.08 -9.47
C LYS A 52 14.03 -6.70 -8.49
N MET A 53 13.16 -5.77 -8.90
CA MET A 53 12.01 -5.34 -8.09
C MET A 53 10.96 -6.46 -7.95
N MET A 54 10.79 -7.29 -8.98
CA MET A 54 9.89 -8.45 -8.93
C MET A 54 10.46 -9.56 -8.05
N ALA A 55 11.74 -9.89 -8.17
CA ALA A 55 12.40 -10.90 -7.33
C ALA A 55 12.24 -10.58 -5.84
N LYS A 56 12.54 -9.33 -5.44
CA LYS A 56 12.36 -8.89 -4.04
C LYS A 56 10.90 -8.97 -3.58
N ARG A 57 9.94 -8.69 -4.48
CA ARG A 57 8.52 -8.82 -4.18
C ARG A 57 8.11 -10.27 -3.95
N GLU A 58 8.66 -11.19 -4.74
CA GLU A 58 8.41 -12.62 -4.60
C GLU A 58 8.98 -13.19 -3.30
N GLU A 59 10.21 -12.78 -2.95
CA GLU A 59 10.84 -13.09 -1.66
C GLU A 59 9.96 -12.63 -0.49
N ASP A 60 9.55 -11.35 -0.48
CA ASP A 60 8.63 -10.83 0.53
C ASP A 60 7.34 -11.67 0.60
N MET A 61 6.77 -12.09 -0.53
CA MET A 61 5.54 -12.90 -0.53
C MET A 61 5.76 -14.31 0.02
N LYS A 62 6.93 -14.91 -0.23
CA LYS A 62 7.31 -16.22 0.33
C LYS A 62 7.47 -16.13 1.85
N GLU A 63 8.17 -15.10 2.34
CA GLU A 63 8.31 -14.83 3.78
C GLU A 63 6.93 -14.72 4.46
N ILE A 64 6.04 -13.93 3.89
CA ILE A 64 4.70 -13.69 4.46
C ILE A 64 3.87 -14.96 4.52
N ARG A 65 3.98 -15.82 3.51
CA ARG A 65 3.26 -17.10 3.48
C ARG A 65 3.81 -18.10 4.50
N ALA A 66 5.09 -18.02 4.84
CA ALA A 66 5.71 -18.87 5.86
C ALA A 66 5.31 -18.48 7.29
N MET A 67 4.96 -17.20 7.54
CA MET A 67 4.57 -16.71 8.87
C MET A 67 3.18 -17.18 9.34
N SER A 68 3.00 -17.30 10.65
CA SER A 68 1.69 -17.61 11.25
C SER A 68 0.74 -16.40 11.22
N THR A 69 -0.57 -16.63 11.38
CA THR A 69 -1.58 -15.54 11.37
C THR A 69 -1.42 -14.56 12.53
N GLU A 70 -0.91 -15.04 13.67
CA GLU A 70 -0.62 -14.25 14.87
C GLU A 70 0.59 -13.35 14.64
N GLN A 71 1.69 -13.92 14.16
CA GLN A 71 2.89 -13.17 13.76
C GLN A 71 2.55 -12.09 12.74
N ILE A 72 1.69 -12.41 11.76
CA ILE A 72 1.22 -11.43 10.77
C ILE A 72 0.53 -10.23 11.44
N ASN A 73 -0.29 -10.45 12.47
CA ASN A 73 -0.97 -9.37 13.16
C ASN A 73 0.00 -8.50 13.97
N GLU A 74 0.96 -9.12 14.65
CA GLU A 74 1.99 -8.42 15.42
C GLU A 74 2.87 -7.55 14.53
N GLU A 75 3.40 -8.12 13.44
CA GLU A 75 4.22 -7.36 12.49
C GLU A 75 3.44 -6.20 11.84
N VAL A 76 2.15 -6.37 11.57
CA VAL A 76 1.31 -5.28 11.04
C VAL A 76 1.18 -4.14 12.05
N ILE A 77 1.14 -4.42 13.36
CA ILE A 77 1.11 -3.39 14.40
C ILE A 77 2.46 -2.68 14.47
N ASP A 78 3.55 -3.43 14.46
CA ASP A 78 4.91 -2.88 14.53
C ASP A 78 5.25 -1.99 13.33
N LEU A 79 4.96 -2.45 12.11
CA LEU A 79 5.16 -1.68 10.89
C LEU A 79 4.32 -0.40 10.87
N LYS A 80 3.11 -0.40 11.47
CA LYS A 80 2.31 0.82 11.61
C LYS A 80 2.93 1.79 12.62
N GLY A 81 3.47 1.28 13.71
CA GLY A 81 4.20 2.08 14.71
C GLY A 81 5.45 2.73 14.13
N GLU A 82 6.25 1.98 13.37
CA GLU A 82 7.41 2.52 12.66
C GLU A 82 7.01 3.58 11.62
N LEU A 83 5.88 3.38 10.94
CA LEU A 83 5.39 4.34 9.96
C LEU A 83 4.95 5.65 10.61
N LEU A 84 4.41 5.59 11.84
CA LEU A 84 4.15 6.78 12.66
C LEU A 84 5.45 7.52 12.97
N MET A 85 6.52 6.82 13.36
CA MET A 85 7.82 7.44 13.64
C MET A 85 8.41 8.12 12.42
N LEU A 86 8.33 7.48 11.24
CA LEU A 86 8.76 8.13 9.99
C LEU A 86 7.96 9.40 9.68
N ARG A 87 6.65 9.43 10.00
CA ARG A 87 5.85 10.65 9.84
C ARG A 87 6.30 11.75 10.80
N LEU A 88 6.59 11.41 12.05
CA LEU A 88 7.09 12.37 13.04
C LEU A 88 8.48 12.91 12.68
N GLN A 89 9.38 12.05 12.20
CA GLN A 89 10.68 12.47 11.67
C GLN A 89 10.52 13.41 10.48
N LYS A 90 9.60 13.09 9.57
CA LYS A 90 9.29 13.95 8.42
C LYS A 90 8.76 15.32 8.85
N SER A 91 7.87 15.39 9.83
CA SER A 91 7.38 16.68 10.35
C SER A 91 8.46 17.48 11.07
N ALA A 92 9.36 16.79 11.78
CA ALA A 92 10.53 17.40 12.42
C ALA A 92 11.57 17.92 11.41
N ARG A 93 11.39 17.65 10.10
CA ARG A 93 12.35 17.95 9.03
C ARG A 93 13.72 17.28 9.23
N ASN A 94 13.73 16.13 9.92
CA ASN A 94 14.91 15.28 10.02
C ASN A 94 15.18 14.60 8.68
N GLU A 95 16.40 14.11 8.48
CA GLU A 95 16.75 13.31 7.32
C GLU A 95 16.12 11.91 7.42
N PHE A 96 15.37 11.52 6.39
CA PHE A 96 14.76 10.19 6.29
C PHE A 96 14.74 9.73 4.83
N LYS A 97 14.61 8.41 4.62
CA LYS A 97 14.48 7.81 3.29
C LYS A 97 13.00 7.81 2.84
N PRO A 98 12.62 8.55 1.78
CA PRO A 98 11.21 8.61 1.34
C PRO A 98 10.70 7.28 0.77
N SER A 99 11.59 6.41 0.30
CA SER A 99 11.27 5.07 -0.19
C SER A 99 10.64 4.17 0.90
N GLU A 100 11.01 4.36 2.16
CA GLU A 100 10.53 3.53 3.28
C GLU A 100 9.01 3.69 3.49
N PHE A 101 8.46 4.90 3.30
CA PHE A 101 7.01 5.12 3.35
C PHE A 101 6.25 4.25 2.35
N GLY A 102 6.81 4.08 1.14
CA GLY A 102 6.23 3.24 0.11
C GLY A 102 6.39 1.76 0.44
N ARG A 103 7.61 1.36 0.80
CA ARG A 103 7.98 -0.02 1.13
C ARG A 103 7.13 -0.56 2.28
N MET A 104 7.04 0.15 3.39
CA MET A 104 6.29 -0.28 4.57
C MET A 104 4.79 -0.38 4.31
N ARG A 105 4.19 0.60 3.62
CA ARG A 105 2.76 0.53 3.23
C ARG A 105 2.47 -0.67 2.33
N LYS A 106 3.35 -0.93 1.36
CA LYS A 106 3.23 -2.08 0.46
C LYS A 106 3.38 -3.39 1.23
N ARG A 107 4.30 -3.49 2.20
CA ARG A 107 4.48 -4.68 3.05
C ARG A 107 3.24 -4.95 3.90
N ILE A 108 2.69 -3.93 4.58
CA ILE A 108 1.42 -4.05 5.33
C ILE A 108 0.28 -4.52 4.42
N ALA A 109 0.17 -3.97 3.21
CA ALA A 109 -0.87 -4.39 2.27
C ALA A 109 -0.76 -5.88 1.91
N ARG A 110 0.46 -6.38 1.64
CA ARG A 110 0.70 -7.80 1.33
C ARG A 110 0.38 -8.73 2.51
N MET A 111 0.73 -8.33 3.72
CA MET A 111 0.37 -9.05 4.94
C MET A 111 -1.14 -9.23 5.09
N LEU A 112 -1.89 -8.14 4.86
CA LEU A 112 -3.34 -8.14 4.94
C LEU A 112 -3.99 -8.94 3.78
N THR A 113 -3.38 -8.98 2.60
CA THR A 113 -3.89 -9.84 1.51
C THR A 113 -3.73 -11.31 1.85
N VAL A 114 -2.56 -11.74 2.35
CA VAL A 114 -2.34 -13.15 2.73
C VAL A 114 -3.25 -13.55 3.89
N LYS A 115 -3.44 -12.68 4.89
CA LYS A 115 -4.43 -12.93 5.95
C LYS A 115 -5.84 -13.12 5.37
N ARG A 116 -6.23 -12.31 4.39
CA ARG A 116 -7.55 -12.41 3.75
C ARG A 116 -7.69 -13.66 2.88
N GLU A 117 -6.62 -14.09 2.20
CA GLU A 117 -6.58 -15.35 1.45
C GLU A 117 -6.87 -16.54 2.38
N ARG A 118 -6.20 -16.61 3.54
CA ARG A 118 -6.45 -17.63 4.57
C ARG A 118 -7.90 -17.64 5.08
N GLU A 119 -8.46 -16.46 5.37
CA GLU A 119 -9.88 -16.35 5.76
C GLU A 119 -10.85 -16.86 4.67
N ILE A 120 -10.46 -16.77 3.39
CA ILE A 120 -11.27 -17.26 2.27
C ILE A 120 -11.15 -18.79 2.16
N GLU A 121 -9.96 -19.36 2.37
CA GLU A 121 -9.72 -20.80 2.43
C GLU A 121 -10.53 -21.46 3.57
N GLU A 122 -10.64 -20.78 4.71
CA GLU A 122 -11.51 -21.18 5.84
C GLU A 122 -13.02 -21.04 5.54
N GLY A 123 -13.40 -20.45 4.40
CA GLY A 123 -14.80 -20.27 4.01
C GLY A 123 -15.52 -19.09 4.70
N ILE A 124 -14.78 -18.14 5.28
CA ILE A 124 -15.38 -17.02 6.02
C ILE A 124 -16.02 -16.00 5.07
N ASN A 125 -17.34 -15.84 5.21
CA ASN A 125 -18.13 -14.83 4.52
C ASN A 125 -17.61 -13.40 4.77
N LYS A 126 -17.73 -12.52 3.76
CA LYS A 126 -17.30 -11.10 3.83
C LYS A 126 -17.88 -10.35 5.03
N ARG A 127 -19.13 -10.65 5.42
CA ARG A 127 -19.79 -10.01 6.58
C ARG A 127 -19.16 -10.42 7.91
N LEU A 128 -18.84 -11.71 8.06
CA LEU A 128 -18.22 -12.25 9.28
C LEU A 128 -16.79 -11.73 9.44
N SER A 129 -16.01 -11.75 8.35
CA SER A 129 -14.66 -11.16 8.33
C SER A 129 -14.65 -9.69 8.78
N ARG A 130 -15.58 -8.86 8.29
CA ARG A 130 -15.71 -7.46 8.75
C ARG A 130 -16.05 -7.33 10.25
N LYS A 131 -16.89 -8.23 10.79
CA LYS A 131 -17.21 -8.24 12.22
C LYS A 131 -15.98 -8.61 13.05
N LEU A 132 -15.23 -9.62 12.63
CA LEU A 132 -13.97 -10.06 13.25
C LEU A 132 -12.92 -8.97 13.19
N ASP A 133 -12.69 -8.35 12.03
CA ASP A 133 -11.74 -7.24 11.86
C ASP A 133 -12.09 -6.03 12.74
N ARG A 134 -13.37 -5.67 12.86
CA ARG A 134 -13.83 -4.62 13.79
C ARG A 134 -13.62 -4.99 15.25
N LYS A 135 -13.81 -6.27 15.62
CA LYS A 135 -13.56 -6.75 16.99
C LYS A 135 -12.06 -6.68 17.29
N TRP A 136 -11.23 -7.16 16.37
CA TRP A 136 -9.77 -7.12 16.48
C TRP A 136 -9.24 -5.69 16.58
N LYS A 137 -9.65 -4.77 15.69
CA LYS A 137 -9.22 -3.36 15.75
C LYS A 137 -9.56 -2.67 17.07
N ARG A 138 -10.66 -3.06 17.72
CA ARG A 138 -11.03 -2.55 19.05
C ARG A 138 -10.15 -3.10 20.17
N SER A 139 -9.66 -4.34 20.04
CA SER A 139 -8.77 -4.95 21.03
C SER A 139 -7.29 -4.60 20.85
N VAL A 140 -6.91 -3.89 19.78
CA VAL A 140 -5.51 -3.49 19.57
C VAL A 140 -5.10 -2.46 20.61
N VAL A 141 -4.16 -2.84 21.47
CA VAL A 141 -3.50 -1.94 22.42
C VAL A 141 -2.31 -1.26 21.72
N VAL A 142 -2.22 0.07 21.85
CA VAL A 142 -1.10 0.83 21.28
C VAL A 142 0.17 0.52 22.06
N ARG A 143 1.20 0.06 21.36
CA ARG A 143 2.53 -0.24 21.92
C ARG A 143 3.59 0.62 21.22
N PRO A 144 4.66 1.04 21.93
CA PRO A 144 5.77 1.73 21.28
C PRO A 144 6.47 0.78 20.28
N PRO A 145 6.87 1.28 19.09
CA PRO A 145 7.45 0.46 18.05
C PRO A 145 8.78 -0.16 18.48
N PRO A 146 9.12 -1.36 17.96
CA PRO A 146 10.30 -2.12 18.39
C PRO A 146 11.61 -1.35 18.17
N SER A 147 11.71 -0.54 17.12
CA SER A 147 12.88 0.29 16.85
C SER A 147 13.16 1.35 17.92
N LEU A 148 12.13 1.84 18.63
CA LEU A 148 12.31 2.74 19.77
C LEU A 148 12.69 1.97 21.03
N ARG A 149 12.07 0.81 21.27
CA ARG A 149 12.36 -0.04 22.42
C ARG A 149 13.84 -0.42 22.44
N LYS A 150 14.36 -0.92 21.32
CA LYS A 150 15.78 -1.27 21.17
C LYS A 150 16.71 -0.10 21.48
N LYS A 151 16.41 1.09 20.97
CA LYS A 151 17.20 2.32 21.27
C LYS A 151 17.14 2.74 22.74
N GLN A 152 16.05 2.45 23.43
CA GLN A 152 15.91 2.75 24.86
C GLN A 152 16.68 1.73 25.70
N GLU A 153 16.59 0.45 25.34
CA GLU A 153 17.31 -0.66 25.96
C GLU A 153 18.84 -0.49 25.82
N GLU A 154 19.32 -0.13 24.62
CA GLU A 154 20.75 0.16 24.38
C GLU A 154 21.25 1.32 25.25
N LYS A 155 20.49 2.42 25.32
CA LYS A 155 20.83 3.57 26.16
C LYS A 155 20.85 3.24 27.65
N ALA A 156 19.91 2.40 28.10
CA ALA A 156 19.88 1.94 29.49
C ALA A 156 21.09 1.05 29.80
N ALA A 157 21.44 0.14 28.90
CA ALA A 157 22.61 -0.73 29.04
C ALA A 157 23.93 0.05 29.00
N GLU A 158 24.01 1.15 28.25
CA GLU A 158 25.17 2.05 28.28
C GLU A 158 25.26 2.80 29.61
N ALA A 159 24.15 3.32 30.13
CA ALA A 159 24.10 4.02 31.42
C ALA A 159 24.52 3.13 32.60
N GLU A 160 24.09 1.86 32.59
CA GLU A 160 24.48 0.86 33.59
C GLU A 160 25.97 0.46 33.51
N LYS A 161 26.58 0.52 32.33
CA LYS A 161 28.02 0.25 32.16
C LYS A 161 28.91 1.44 32.53
N THR A 162 28.36 2.65 32.49
CA THR A 162 29.07 3.88 32.86
C THR A 162 28.98 4.24 34.34
N SER A 163 28.17 3.49 35.11
CA SER A 163 28.00 3.64 36.57
C SER A 163 28.80 2.58 37.32
#